data_AF-Q0TYH6-F1
#
_entry.id   AF-Q0TYH6-F1
#
_cell.length_a   1.000
_cell.length_b   1.000
_cell.length_c   1.000
_cell.angle_alpha   90.00
_cell.angle_beta   90.00
_cell.angle_gamma   90.00
#
_symmetry.space_group_name_H-M   'P 1'
#
loop_
_entity.id
_entity.type
_entity.pdbx_description
1 polymer ?
#
loop_
_entity_poly.entity_id
_entity_poly.type
_entity_poly.pdbx_seq_one_letter_code
_entity_poly.pdbx_strand_id
1 'polypeptide(L)'
;MDLFRCLQTLPNLKTLEISMMRRSIDIFSAAFSDPDPGIFTLDKIENLVVTSSAAFLVNHCPNLKSLVVQDGSDCLLETYIDLSSRLAPLHASAITSTPPLRHFDATATWSISELLSLVQTFPHLQHLRMRSDTYCYRASTPTIIDTLGKNLPNLQTLHLVKSGSLGMGYQSVWQRRIKACSNAEYRRMLWRENEKLRVEVENTIVRGAFGRITRLRECWLGEKRVARRYGDGWMWERKSEDVEDCVMGDGAIAKLRMEKEAVVVEREMGW
;
A
#
# COMPACT_ATOMS: atom_id res chain seq x y z
N MET A 1 -3.84 -27.11 -16.26
CA MET A 1 -3.11 -27.16 -17.54
C MET A 1 -3.79 -26.37 -18.65
N ASP A 2 -5.05 -26.66 -18.99
CA ASP A 2 -5.72 -26.04 -20.15
C ASP A 2 -5.82 -24.51 -20.08
N LEU A 3 -6.00 -23.95 -18.88
CA LEU A 3 -5.97 -22.50 -18.67
C LEU A 3 -4.65 -21.88 -19.12
N PHE A 4 -3.51 -22.43 -18.69
CA PHE A 4 -2.19 -21.89 -19.06
C PHE A 4 -1.91 -22.03 -20.55
N ARG A 5 -2.30 -23.16 -21.17
CA ARG A 5 -2.23 -23.34 -22.62
C ARG A 5 -3.08 -22.31 -23.35
N CYS A 6 -4.29 -22.04 -22.88
CA CYS A 6 -5.17 -21.01 -23.44
C CYS A 6 -4.55 -19.60 -23.29
N LEU A 7 -3.94 -19.27 -22.15
CA LEU A 7 -3.25 -18.00 -21.97
C LEU A 7 -2.06 -17.85 -22.94
N GLN A 8 -1.33 -18.93 -23.21
CA GLN A 8 -0.21 -18.92 -24.16
C GLN A 8 -0.64 -18.64 -25.60
N THR A 9 -1.86 -19.03 -26.01
CA THR A 9 -2.41 -18.75 -27.34
C THR A 9 -2.89 -17.31 -27.54
N LEU A 10 -2.87 -16.47 -26.49
CA LEU A 10 -3.25 -15.07 -26.56
C LEU A 10 -1.98 -14.17 -26.66
N PRO A 11 -1.48 -13.86 -27.88
CA PRO A 11 -0.19 -13.19 -28.06
C PRO A 11 -0.13 -11.75 -27.53
N ASN A 12 -1.28 -11.10 -27.40
CA ASN A 12 -1.36 -9.70 -26.98
C ASN A 12 -1.79 -9.56 -25.51
N LEU A 13 -1.97 -10.66 -24.78
CA LEU A 13 -2.37 -10.60 -23.37
C LEU A 13 -1.19 -10.13 -22.51
N LYS A 14 -1.33 -8.95 -21.91
CA LYS A 14 -0.31 -8.31 -21.06
C LYS A 14 -0.72 -8.17 -19.61
N THR A 15 -2.02 -8.23 -19.33
CA THR A 15 -2.59 -8.02 -18.01
C THR A 15 -3.39 -9.25 -17.63
N LEU A 16 -3.16 -9.76 -16.43
CA LEU A 16 -3.86 -10.90 -15.90
C LEU A 16 -4.40 -10.56 -14.51
N GLU A 17 -5.69 -10.80 -14.32
CA GLU A 17 -6.36 -10.64 -13.05
C GLU A 17 -6.89 -11.99 -12.59
N ILE A 18 -6.48 -12.43 -11.40
CA ILE A 18 -6.84 -13.74 -10.84
C ILE A 18 -7.31 -13.56 -9.41
N SER A 19 -8.60 -13.83 -9.21
CA SER A 19 -9.16 -14.00 -7.88
C SER A 19 -9.22 -15.48 -7.54
N MET A 20 -8.56 -15.85 -6.45
CA MET A 20 -8.52 -17.22 -5.97
C MET A 20 -8.81 -17.29 -4.47
N MET A 21 -9.63 -18.27 -4.08
CA MET A 21 -9.85 -18.62 -2.68
C MET A 21 -8.74 -19.54 -2.17
N ARG A 22 -8.40 -19.44 -0.89
CA ARG A 22 -7.34 -20.26 -0.28
C ARG A 22 -7.51 -21.76 -0.47
N ARG A 23 -8.74 -22.27 -0.36
CA ARG A 23 -9.09 -23.68 -0.61
C ARG A 23 -8.76 -24.17 -2.02
N SER A 24 -8.55 -23.27 -2.97
CA SER A 24 -8.19 -23.60 -4.34
C SER A 24 -6.68 -23.77 -4.52
N ILE A 25 -5.85 -23.39 -3.53
CA ILE A 25 -4.38 -23.53 -3.60
C ILE A 25 -4.00 -25.01 -3.82
N ASP A 26 -4.66 -25.95 -3.14
CA ASP A 26 -4.34 -27.38 -3.24
C ASP A 26 -4.47 -27.92 -4.68
N ILE A 27 -5.45 -27.40 -5.43
CA ILE A 27 -5.68 -27.75 -6.85
C ILE A 27 -4.50 -27.28 -7.71
N PHE A 28 -3.96 -26.10 -7.42
CA PHE A 28 -2.80 -25.55 -8.11
C PHE A 28 -1.51 -26.25 -7.71
N SER A 29 -1.30 -26.55 -6.43
CA SER A 29 -0.13 -27.30 -5.95
C SER A 29 -0.01 -28.66 -6.65
N ALA A 30 -1.14 -29.36 -6.85
CA ALA A 30 -1.16 -30.60 -7.62
C ALA A 30 -0.81 -30.37 -9.10
N ALA A 31 -1.34 -29.31 -9.71
CA ALA A 31 -1.07 -29.00 -11.13
C ALA A 31 0.40 -28.60 -11.38
N PHE A 32 1.04 -27.86 -10.47
CA PHE A 32 2.44 -27.44 -10.60
C PHE A 32 3.46 -28.52 -10.22
N SER A 33 2.99 -29.71 -9.82
CA SER A 33 3.85 -30.89 -9.63
C SER A 33 4.20 -31.58 -10.95
N ASP A 34 3.73 -31.05 -12.09
CA ASP A 34 4.00 -31.59 -13.43
C ASP A 34 5.47 -31.37 -13.85
N PRO A 35 6.12 -32.36 -14.48
CA PRO A 35 7.53 -32.30 -14.89
C PRO A 35 7.88 -31.27 -15.98
N ASP A 36 6.91 -30.67 -16.69
CA ASP A 36 7.19 -29.60 -17.67
C ASP A 36 6.86 -28.19 -17.10
N PRO A 37 7.83 -27.52 -16.45
CA PRO A 37 7.63 -26.20 -15.87
C PRO A 37 7.34 -25.11 -16.91
N GLY A 38 7.71 -25.32 -18.18
CA GLY A 38 7.55 -24.34 -19.25
C GLY A 38 6.09 -24.06 -19.62
N ILE A 39 5.18 -25.03 -19.38
CA ILE A 39 3.76 -24.87 -19.65
C ILE A 39 3.14 -23.79 -18.75
N PHE A 40 3.69 -23.58 -17.56
CA PHE A 40 3.17 -22.64 -16.60
C PHE A 40 3.75 -21.24 -16.72
N THR A 41 4.73 -21.04 -17.59
CA THR A 41 5.36 -19.74 -17.79
C THR A 41 4.44 -18.80 -18.57
N LEU A 42 4.32 -17.58 -18.07
CA LEU A 42 3.47 -16.50 -18.58
C LEU A 42 4.33 -15.31 -19.02
N ASP A 43 5.24 -15.53 -19.97
CA ASP A 43 6.25 -14.55 -20.41
C ASP A 43 5.69 -13.23 -20.94
N LYS A 44 4.45 -13.25 -21.44
CA LYS A 44 3.79 -12.07 -22.04
C LYS A 44 3.15 -11.16 -20.99
N ILE A 45 2.95 -11.65 -19.77
CA ILE A 45 2.26 -10.91 -18.71
C ILE A 45 3.21 -9.87 -18.11
N GLU A 46 2.82 -8.60 -18.25
CA GLU A 46 3.53 -7.44 -17.71
C GLU A 46 2.85 -6.91 -16.44
N ASN A 47 1.53 -7.13 -16.27
CA ASN A 47 0.75 -6.68 -15.12
C ASN A 47 -0.05 -7.85 -14.53
N LEU A 48 0.07 -8.06 -13.23
CA LEU A 48 -0.61 -9.12 -12.49
C LEU A 48 -1.38 -8.53 -11.32
N VAL A 49 -2.68 -8.79 -11.29
CA VAL A 49 -3.56 -8.46 -10.17
C VAL A 49 -4.07 -9.77 -9.58
N VAL A 50 -3.78 -10.02 -8.31
CA VAL A 50 -4.03 -11.32 -7.67
C VAL A 50 -4.60 -11.14 -6.28
N THR A 51 -5.39 -12.11 -5.82
CA THR A 51 -5.65 -12.23 -4.37
C THR A 51 -4.42 -12.72 -3.63
N SER A 52 -4.36 -12.53 -2.30
CA SER A 52 -3.34 -13.13 -1.43
C SER A 52 -3.03 -14.59 -1.74
N SER A 53 -4.08 -15.38 -1.96
CA SER A 53 -3.96 -16.82 -2.19
C SER A 53 -3.30 -17.15 -3.53
N ALA A 54 -3.36 -16.24 -4.51
CA ALA A 54 -2.78 -16.41 -5.84
C ALA A 54 -1.44 -15.68 -6.02
N ALA A 55 -0.89 -15.06 -4.96
CA ALA A 55 0.32 -14.25 -5.04
C ALA A 55 1.57 -15.02 -5.51
N PHE A 56 1.63 -16.33 -5.28
CA PHE A 56 2.71 -17.20 -5.76
C PHE A 56 2.85 -17.21 -7.29
N LEU A 57 1.81 -16.83 -8.04
CA LEU A 57 1.84 -16.75 -9.50
C LEU A 57 2.85 -15.74 -10.05
N VAL A 58 3.35 -14.84 -9.21
CA VAL A 58 4.46 -13.95 -9.55
C VAL A 58 5.68 -14.72 -10.10
N ASN A 59 5.95 -15.92 -9.57
CA ASN A 59 7.09 -16.77 -9.98
C ASN A 59 6.91 -17.37 -11.39
N HIS A 60 5.72 -17.26 -11.98
CA HIS A 60 5.42 -17.73 -13.32
C HIS A 60 5.44 -16.60 -14.36
N CYS A 61 5.68 -15.35 -13.94
CA CYS A 61 5.63 -14.17 -14.80
C CYS A 61 7.02 -13.48 -14.85
N PRO A 62 8.00 -14.00 -15.60
CA PRO A 62 9.39 -13.50 -15.54
C PRO A 62 9.55 -12.06 -16.05
N ASN A 63 8.65 -11.59 -16.91
CA ASN A 63 8.67 -10.22 -17.46
C ASN A 63 7.75 -9.24 -16.71
N LEU A 64 7.30 -9.61 -15.50
CA LEU A 64 6.34 -8.81 -14.74
C LEU A 64 6.90 -7.44 -14.34
N LYS A 65 6.13 -6.39 -14.60
CA LYS A 65 6.46 -4.99 -14.29
C LYS A 65 5.58 -4.41 -13.18
N SER A 66 4.35 -4.90 -13.05
CA SER A 66 3.39 -4.47 -12.03
C SER A 66 2.73 -5.66 -11.35
N LEU A 67 2.70 -5.63 -10.02
CA LEU A 67 2.03 -6.61 -9.18
C LEU A 67 1.13 -5.90 -8.18
N VAL A 68 -0.14 -6.29 -8.17
CA VAL A 68 -1.12 -5.86 -7.18
C VAL A 68 -1.62 -7.10 -6.44
N VAL A 69 -1.35 -7.20 -5.13
CA VAL A 69 -1.90 -8.22 -4.25
C VAL A 69 -3.07 -7.60 -3.49
N GLN A 70 -4.28 -7.98 -3.90
CA GLN A 70 -5.52 -7.55 -3.29
C GLN A 70 -5.92 -8.52 -2.20
N ASP A 71 -6.00 -8.03 -0.98
CA ASP A 71 -6.71 -8.73 0.08
C ASP A 71 -8.14 -8.21 0.03
N GLY A 72 -9.01 -8.99 -0.63
CA GLY A 72 -10.45 -8.74 -0.56
C GLY A 72 -10.93 -8.83 0.90
N SER A 73 -12.19 -8.53 1.14
CA SER A 73 -12.85 -8.78 2.44
C SER A 73 -13.05 -10.28 2.71
N ASP A 74 -12.06 -11.10 2.37
CA ASP A 74 -12.04 -12.53 2.60
C ASP A 74 -11.99 -12.74 4.11
N CYS A 75 -13.11 -13.22 4.64
CA CYS A 75 -13.36 -13.76 5.97
C CYS A 75 -12.33 -13.39 7.06
N LEU A 76 -12.76 -12.51 7.98
CA LEU A 76 -12.09 -12.05 9.22
C LEU A 76 -11.54 -13.14 10.17
N LEU A 77 -11.55 -14.41 9.78
CA LEU A 77 -11.19 -15.57 10.59
C LEU A 77 -9.88 -16.24 10.15
N GLU A 78 -9.24 -15.80 9.06
CA GLU A 78 -8.00 -16.42 8.61
C GLU A 78 -6.76 -15.85 9.28
N THR A 79 -5.85 -16.75 9.71
CA THR A 79 -4.54 -16.37 10.25
C THR A 79 -3.73 -15.66 9.17
N TYR A 80 -3.20 -14.47 9.53
CA TYR A 80 -2.31 -13.70 8.67
C TYR A 80 -1.13 -14.54 8.17
N ILE A 81 -0.91 -14.53 6.86
CA ILE A 81 0.28 -15.09 6.22
C ILE A 81 1.16 -13.92 5.80
N ASP A 82 2.44 -13.97 6.17
CA ASP A 82 3.43 -12.98 5.80
C ASP A 82 3.56 -12.86 4.28
N LEU A 83 3.90 -11.65 3.83
CA LEU A 83 4.00 -11.36 2.40
C LEU A 83 5.05 -12.25 1.70
N SER A 84 6.17 -12.52 2.36
CA SER A 84 7.22 -13.40 1.84
C SER A 84 6.70 -14.80 1.54
N SER A 85 5.98 -15.42 2.48
CA SER A 85 5.39 -16.74 2.24
C SER A 85 4.29 -16.73 1.18
N ARG A 86 3.51 -15.66 1.05
CA ARG A 86 2.51 -15.53 -0.02
C ARG A 86 3.13 -15.47 -1.42
N LEU A 87 4.28 -14.82 -1.55
CA LEU A 87 5.02 -14.68 -2.81
C LEU A 87 5.93 -15.87 -3.10
N ALA A 88 6.19 -16.73 -2.12
CA ALA A 88 7.02 -17.90 -2.29
C ALA A 88 6.43 -18.85 -3.34
N PRO A 89 7.27 -19.52 -4.14
CA PRO A 89 6.79 -20.50 -5.10
C PRO A 89 6.13 -21.67 -4.38
N LEU A 90 5.04 -22.20 -4.92
CA LEU A 90 4.39 -23.40 -4.38
C LEU A 90 5.27 -24.65 -4.48
N HIS A 91 6.21 -24.68 -5.42
CA HIS A 91 7.11 -25.80 -5.65
C HIS A 91 8.53 -25.32 -5.95
N ALA A 92 9.55 -26.04 -5.46
CA ALA A 92 10.96 -25.64 -5.58
C ALA A 92 11.48 -25.61 -7.03
N SER A 93 10.77 -26.27 -7.95
CA SER A 93 11.08 -26.29 -9.40
C SER A 93 10.52 -25.08 -10.16
N ALA A 94 9.82 -24.17 -9.50
CA ALA A 94 9.33 -22.94 -10.13
C ALA A 94 10.52 -22.08 -10.62
N ILE A 95 10.30 -21.34 -11.71
CA ILE A 95 11.32 -20.47 -12.31
C ILE A 95 11.68 -19.40 -11.28
N THR A 96 12.91 -19.47 -10.76
CA THR A 96 13.39 -18.65 -9.64
C THR A 96 13.89 -17.27 -10.05
N SER A 97 13.73 -16.87 -11.31
CA SER A 97 14.11 -15.52 -11.75
C SER A 97 13.11 -14.52 -11.18
N THR A 98 13.54 -13.71 -10.21
CA THR A 98 12.75 -12.61 -9.70
C THR A 98 12.45 -11.63 -10.83
N PRO A 99 11.17 -11.29 -11.09
CA PRO A 99 10.83 -10.40 -12.19
C PRO A 99 11.38 -8.99 -11.93
N PRO A 100 11.68 -8.21 -12.99
CA PRO A 100 12.16 -6.84 -12.88
C PRO A 100 11.03 -5.86 -12.51
N LEU A 101 10.37 -6.14 -11.38
CA LEU A 101 9.17 -5.47 -10.92
C LEU A 101 9.45 -3.98 -10.63
N ARG A 102 8.59 -3.11 -11.17
CA ARG A 102 8.67 -1.66 -11.00
C ARG A 102 7.55 -1.09 -10.14
N HIS A 103 6.39 -1.74 -10.13
CA HIS A 103 5.23 -1.31 -9.36
C HIS A 103 4.78 -2.45 -8.48
N PHE A 104 4.71 -2.19 -7.17
CA PHE A 104 4.22 -3.15 -6.19
C PHE A 104 3.17 -2.49 -5.32
N ASP A 105 2.05 -3.17 -5.17
CA ASP A 105 0.93 -2.73 -4.38
C ASP A 105 0.35 -3.92 -3.60
N ALA A 106 0.43 -3.90 -2.28
CA ALA A 106 -0.02 -5.03 -1.47
C ALA A 106 -0.54 -4.60 -0.10
N THR A 107 -1.41 -5.43 0.45
CA THR A 107 -1.78 -5.39 1.86
C THR A 107 -0.86 -6.32 2.67
N ALA A 108 -0.27 -5.79 3.75
CA ALA A 108 0.60 -6.54 4.66
C ALA A 108 0.65 -5.89 6.05
N THR A 109 1.25 -6.58 7.02
CA THR A 109 1.53 -5.98 8.35
C THR A 109 2.73 -5.04 8.33
N TRP A 110 3.58 -5.11 7.30
CA TRP A 110 4.76 -4.29 7.12
C TRP A 110 5.68 -4.31 8.33
N SER A 111 6.02 -5.51 8.80
CA SER A 111 7.10 -5.69 9.76
C SER A 111 8.47 -5.44 9.13
N ILE A 112 9.52 -5.32 9.95
CA ILE A 112 10.90 -5.17 9.46
C ILE A 112 11.29 -6.36 8.56
N SER A 113 10.92 -7.58 8.94
CA SER A 113 11.22 -8.77 8.14
C SER A 113 10.53 -8.75 6.77
N GLU A 114 9.28 -8.31 6.71
CA GLU A 114 8.54 -8.20 5.44
C GLU A 114 9.13 -7.13 4.53
N LEU A 115 9.54 -5.99 5.09
CA LEU A 115 10.21 -4.93 4.34
C LEU A 115 11.54 -5.43 3.77
N LEU A 116 12.36 -6.11 4.58
CA LEU A 116 13.64 -6.65 4.15
C LEU A 116 13.46 -7.69 3.06
N SER A 117 12.49 -8.60 3.19
CA SER A 117 12.17 -9.54 2.13
C SER A 117 11.74 -8.83 0.85
N LEU A 118 10.85 -7.83 0.94
CA LEU A 118 10.37 -7.11 -0.24
C LEU A 118 11.53 -6.46 -1.01
N VAL A 119 12.39 -5.71 -0.32
CA VAL A 119 13.48 -4.98 -0.97
C VAL A 119 14.57 -5.90 -1.53
N GLN A 120 14.71 -7.11 -0.96
CA GLN A 120 15.59 -8.15 -1.51
C GLN A 120 14.98 -8.81 -2.74
N THR A 121 13.67 -9.09 -2.73
CA THR A 121 12.98 -9.73 -3.86
C THR A 121 12.81 -8.78 -5.04
N PHE A 122 12.49 -7.50 -4.80
CA PHE A 122 12.23 -6.50 -5.84
C PHE A 122 13.08 -5.23 -5.64
N PRO A 123 14.41 -5.28 -5.84
CA PRO A 123 15.30 -4.15 -5.61
C PRO A 123 15.13 -2.99 -6.60
N HIS A 124 14.41 -3.21 -7.70
CA HIS A 124 14.23 -2.23 -8.78
C HIS A 124 12.90 -1.46 -8.74
N LEU A 125 12.17 -1.55 -7.62
CA LEU A 125 10.89 -0.86 -7.46
C LEU A 125 11.03 0.65 -7.66
N GLN A 126 10.06 1.19 -8.39
CA GLN A 126 9.88 2.62 -8.68
C GLN A 126 8.63 3.15 -7.99
N HIS A 127 7.61 2.30 -7.85
CA HIS A 127 6.35 2.65 -7.20
C HIS A 127 6.02 1.57 -6.17
N LEU A 128 5.87 2.00 -4.92
CA LEU A 128 5.51 1.12 -3.80
C LEU A 128 4.28 1.68 -3.11
N ARG A 129 3.20 0.90 -3.12
CA ARG A 129 2.00 1.16 -2.34
C ARG A 129 1.85 0.12 -1.25
N MET A 130 1.82 0.62 -0.01
CA MET A 130 1.80 -0.18 1.20
C MET A 130 0.44 -0.02 1.87
N ARG A 131 -0.42 -1.05 1.76
CA ARG A 131 -1.70 -1.11 2.46
C ARG A 131 -1.58 -1.88 3.76
N SER A 132 -2.31 -1.46 4.79
CA SER A 132 -2.39 -2.18 6.07
C SER A 132 -3.79 -2.74 6.27
N ASP A 133 -3.85 -4.02 6.63
CA ASP A 133 -5.10 -4.76 6.86
C ASP A 133 -5.83 -4.22 8.11
N THR A 134 -5.15 -4.24 9.25
CA THR A 134 -5.72 -3.87 10.56
C THR A 134 -5.38 -2.46 11.02
N TYR A 135 -5.11 -1.53 10.09
CA TYR A 135 -4.62 -0.19 10.43
C TYR A 135 -3.36 -0.24 11.32
N CYS A 136 -2.47 -1.22 11.19
CA CYS A 136 -1.25 -1.27 11.98
C CYS A 136 -0.08 -1.68 11.10
N TYR A 137 0.85 -0.74 10.91
CA TYR A 137 2.20 -1.06 10.46
C TYR A 137 2.98 -1.57 11.67
N ARG A 138 3.66 -2.70 11.53
CA ARG A 138 4.48 -3.28 12.62
C ARG A 138 5.88 -2.67 12.68
N ALA A 139 6.39 -2.12 11.58
CA ALA A 139 7.60 -1.31 11.59
C ALA A 139 7.27 0.17 11.83
N SER A 140 8.17 0.88 12.51
CA SER A 140 8.05 2.32 12.70
C SER A 140 8.27 3.09 11.38
N THR A 141 7.68 4.27 11.23
CA THR A 141 7.88 5.11 10.05
C THR A 141 9.36 5.40 9.74
N PRO A 142 10.19 5.80 10.72
CA PRO A 142 11.63 5.96 10.49
C PRO A 142 12.30 4.68 9.97
N THR A 143 11.93 3.51 10.52
CA THR A 143 12.46 2.22 10.07
C THR A 143 12.04 1.89 8.64
N ILE A 144 10.78 2.14 8.29
CA ILE A 144 10.27 1.95 6.91
C ILE A 144 11.08 2.82 5.96
N ILE A 145 11.14 4.13 6.22
CA ILE A 145 11.83 5.08 5.36
C ILE A 145 13.31 4.74 5.19
N ASP A 146 14.01 4.42 6.29
CA ASP A 146 15.44 4.08 6.26
C ASP A 146 15.69 2.78 5.48
N THR A 147 14.86 1.75 5.68
CA THR A 147 14.96 0.49 4.95
C THR A 147 14.72 0.69 3.45
N LEU A 148 13.68 1.43 3.07
CA LEU A 148 13.37 1.70 1.66
C LEU A 148 14.45 2.57 1.02
N GLY A 149 14.91 3.62 1.70
CA GLY A 149 15.94 4.53 1.18
C GLY A 149 17.28 3.86 0.93
N LYS A 150 17.68 2.92 1.80
CA LYS A 150 18.93 2.16 1.64
C LYS A 150 18.88 1.14 0.50
N ASN A 151 17.72 0.51 0.28
CA ASN A 151 17.63 -0.67 -0.57
C ASN A 151 16.90 -0.45 -1.92
N LEU A 152 16.12 0.62 -2.06
CA LEU A 152 15.37 0.94 -3.29
C LEU A 152 15.85 2.26 -3.91
N PRO A 153 17.03 2.28 -4.56
CA PRO A 153 17.62 3.52 -5.08
C PRO A 153 16.80 4.18 -6.19
N ASN A 154 15.89 3.43 -6.81
CA ASN A 154 15.03 3.88 -7.91
C ASN A 154 13.61 4.24 -7.48
N LEU A 155 13.28 4.19 -6.19
CA LEU A 155 11.93 4.48 -5.72
C LEU A 155 11.56 5.95 -5.99
N GLN A 156 10.52 6.17 -6.78
CA GLN A 156 10.00 7.47 -7.18
C GLN A 156 8.69 7.80 -6.46
N THR A 157 7.86 6.81 -6.18
CA THR A 157 6.58 6.99 -5.49
C THR A 157 6.49 6.03 -4.31
N LEU A 158 6.26 6.59 -3.12
CA LEU A 158 5.93 5.84 -1.91
C LEU A 158 4.50 6.21 -1.49
N HIS A 159 3.66 5.20 -1.28
CA HIS A 159 2.28 5.39 -0.84
C HIS A 159 2.00 4.59 0.42
N LEU A 160 1.85 5.29 1.54
CA LEU A 160 1.55 4.73 2.85
C LEU A 160 0.05 4.88 3.13
N VAL A 161 -0.74 3.83 2.86
CA VAL A 161 -2.20 3.85 3.04
C VAL A 161 -2.56 3.61 4.52
N LYS A 162 -3.63 4.25 5.02
CA LYS A 162 -4.03 4.16 6.44
C LYS A 162 -2.89 4.55 7.40
N SER A 163 -2.15 5.59 7.02
CA SER A 163 -0.98 6.11 7.75
C SER A 163 -1.31 6.66 9.16
N GLY A 164 -2.58 6.88 9.51
CA GLY A 164 -2.99 7.46 10.80
C GLY A 164 -2.51 6.70 12.05
N SER A 165 -2.11 5.44 11.91
CA SER A 165 -1.62 4.59 12.98
C SER A 165 -0.11 4.33 12.97
N LEU A 166 0.64 4.96 12.06
CA LEU A 166 2.10 4.79 11.87
C LEU A 166 2.98 5.28 13.05
N GLY A 167 2.43 5.34 14.26
CA GLY A 167 3.09 5.95 15.40
C GLY A 167 3.31 7.44 15.21
N MET A 168 2.43 8.08 14.43
CA MET A 168 2.43 9.51 14.15
C MET A 168 2.19 10.40 15.39
N GLY A 169 2.00 9.83 16.59
CA GLY A 169 1.61 10.57 17.79
C GLY A 169 0.21 11.19 17.74
N TYR A 170 -0.48 11.09 16.61
CA TYR A 170 -1.79 11.68 16.37
C TYR A 170 -2.89 10.61 16.56
N GLN A 171 -3.51 10.58 17.75
CA GLN A 171 -4.58 9.63 18.09
C GLN A 171 -5.97 10.24 17.86
N SER A 172 -6.95 9.41 17.47
CA SER A 172 -8.36 9.77 17.20
C SER A 172 -9.17 10.27 18.41
N VAL A 173 -8.56 10.40 19.60
CA VAL A 173 -9.19 10.86 20.86
C VAL A 173 -9.88 12.23 20.70
N TRP A 174 -9.39 13.06 19.77
CA TRP A 174 -9.93 14.39 19.46
C TRP A 174 -11.35 14.36 18.91
N GLN A 175 -11.74 13.33 18.15
CA GLN A 175 -13.09 13.25 17.56
C GLN A 175 -14.17 13.17 18.64
N ARG A 176 -13.91 12.47 19.76
CA ARG A 176 -14.86 12.40 20.88
C ARG A 176 -15.03 13.75 21.56
N ARG A 177 -13.93 14.48 21.78
CA ARG A 177 -13.95 15.82 22.39
C ARG A 177 -14.67 16.85 21.52
N ILE A 178 -14.44 16.81 20.21
CA ILE A 178 -15.11 17.70 19.25
C ILE A 178 -16.61 17.41 19.18
N LYS A 179 -17.00 16.12 19.11
CA LYS A 179 -18.41 15.69 19.09
C LYS A 179 -19.16 16.05 20.37
N ALA A 180 -18.51 15.99 21.53
CA ALA A 180 -19.11 16.32 22.82
C ALA A 180 -19.24 17.83 23.08
N CYS A 181 -18.60 18.68 22.27
CA CYS A 181 -18.65 20.12 22.47
C CYS A 181 -19.82 20.78 21.74
N SER A 182 -20.73 21.41 22.48
CA SER A 182 -21.85 22.18 21.93
C SER A 182 -21.43 23.53 21.35
N ASN A 183 -20.34 24.14 21.83
CA ASN A 183 -19.84 25.43 21.37
C ASN A 183 -19.11 25.33 20.01
N ALA A 184 -19.64 26.01 18.99
CA ALA A 184 -19.09 25.98 17.63
C ALA A 184 -17.72 26.67 17.49
N GLU A 185 -17.47 27.76 18.22
CA GLU A 185 -16.18 28.45 18.19
C GLU A 185 -15.08 27.57 18.78
N TYR A 186 -15.38 26.90 19.90
CA TYR A 186 -14.46 25.96 20.52
C TYR A 186 -14.21 24.73 19.64
N ARG A 187 -15.23 24.17 18.97
CA ARG A 187 -15.03 23.09 17.99
C ARG A 187 -14.11 23.51 16.84
N ARG A 188 -14.27 24.72 16.29
CA ARG A 188 -13.40 25.25 15.23
C ARG A 188 -11.96 25.41 15.70
N MET A 189 -11.76 25.87 16.94
CA MET A 189 -10.42 25.94 17.56
C MET A 189 -9.80 24.54 17.64
N LEU A 190 -10.53 23.55 18.17
CA LEU A 190 -10.06 22.17 18.25
C LEU A 190 -9.72 21.59 16.87
N TRP A 191 -10.54 21.85 15.84
CA TRP A 191 -10.26 21.44 14.46
C TRP A 191 -8.95 22.03 13.94
N ARG A 192 -8.68 23.31 14.19
CA ARG A 192 -7.44 23.98 13.77
C ARG A 192 -6.21 23.43 14.48
N GLU A 193 -6.27 23.25 15.79
CA GLU A 193 -5.16 22.68 16.57
C GLU A 193 -4.85 21.25 16.11
N ASN A 194 -5.90 20.48 15.89
CA ASN A 194 -5.83 19.12 15.40
C ASN A 194 -5.20 19.03 14.00
N GLU A 195 -5.63 19.92 13.09
CA GLU A 195 -5.04 20.01 11.75
C GLU A 195 -3.56 20.41 11.81
N LYS A 196 -3.20 21.37 12.66
CA LYS A 196 -1.82 21.80 12.85
C LYS A 196 -0.92 20.64 13.28
N LEU A 197 -1.35 19.87 14.28
CA LEU A 197 -0.62 18.70 14.76
C LEU A 197 -0.48 17.63 13.67
N ARG A 198 -1.55 17.37 12.92
CA ARG A 198 -1.52 16.42 11.79
C ARG A 198 -0.50 16.85 10.74
N VAL A 199 -0.54 18.12 10.32
CA VAL A 199 0.37 18.68 9.32
C VAL A 199 1.82 18.62 9.78
N GLU A 200 2.11 18.90 11.05
CA GLU A 200 3.46 18.81 11.62
C GLU A 200 4.03 17.38 11.52
N VAL A 201 3.21 16.37 11.81
CA VAL A 201 3.64 14.98 11.72
C VAL A 201 3.80 14.55 10.25
N GLU A 202 2.86 14.89 9.38
CA GLU A 202 2.95 14.61 7.94
C GLU A 202 4.23 15.20 7.34
N ASN A 203 4.54 16.45 7.70
CA ASN A 203 5.78 17.12 7.30
C ASN A 203 7.02 16.40 7.82
N THR A 204 6.99 15.89 9.05
CA THR A 204 8.12 15.13 9.62
C THR A 204 8.38 13.84 8.83
N ILE A 205 7.32 13.11 8.46
CA ILE A 205 7.42 11.89 7.66
C ILE A 205 7.95 12.20 6.27
N VAL A 206 7.37 13.20 5.60
CA VAL A 206 7.76 13.57 4.24
C VAL A 206 9.19 14.08 4.19
N ARG A 207 9.61 14.88 5.18
CA ARG A 207 11.01 15.31 5.33
C ARG A 207 11.94 14.10 5.46
N GLY A 208 11.56 13.14 6.30
CA GLY A 208 12.30 11.88 6.43
C GLY A 208 12.38 11.13 5.11
N ALA A 209 11.27 11.01 4.39
CA ALA A 209 11.17 10.26 3.14
C ALA A 209 12.01 10.92 2.03
N PHE A 210 11.83 12.21 1.75
CA PHE A 210 12.63 12.92 0.74
C PHE A 210 14.11 13.04 1.13
N GLY A 211 14.42 13.11 2.44
CA GLY A 211 15.80 13.15 2.92
C GLY A 211 16.54 11.81 2.83
N ARG A 212 15.83 10.67 2.85
CA ARG A 212 16.44 9.32 2.83
C ARG A 212 16.30 8.59 1.50
N ILE A 213 15.28 8.92 0.70
CA ILE A 213 14.97 8.24 -0.56
C ILE A 213 15.31 9.20 -1.71
N THR A 214 16.54 9.13 -2.21
CA THR A 214 17.13 10.15 -3.09
C THR A 214 16.30 10.46 -4.33
N ARG A 215 15.71 9.44 -4.98
CA ARG A 215 14.94 9.59 -6.22
C ARG A 215 13.44 9.77 -6.02
N LEU A 216 12.98 9.89 -4.76
CA LEU A 216 11.57 10.05 -4.46
C LEU A 216 11.06 11.37 -5.05
N ARG A 217 9.96 11.27 -5.79
CA ARG A 217 9.22 12.38 -6.41
C ARG A 217 7.90 12.62 -5.71
N GLU A 218 7.27 11.56 -5.22
CA GLU A 218 5.96 11.62 -4.58
C GLU A 218 5.93 10.77 -3.30
N CYS A 219 5.41 11.36 -2.23
CA CYS A 219 5.12 10.66 -0.98
C CYS A 219 3.64 10.84 -0.64
N TRP A 220 2.88 9.75 -0.66
CA TRP A 220 1.46 9.74 -0.36
C TRP A 220 1.24 9.22 1.06
N LEU A 221 0.46 9.97 1.85
CA LEU A 221 0.06 9.61 3.20
C LEU A 221 -1.46 9.44 3.25
N GLY A 222 -1.94 8.22 3.15
CA GLY A 222 -3.34 7.93 2.84
C GLY A 222 -3.65 8.10 1.34
N GLU A 223 -4.91 8.07 0.96
CA GLU A 223 -5.40 7.98 -0.44
C GLU A 223 -5.41 9.32 -1.22
N LYS A 224 -5.42 10.45 -0.53
CA LYS A 224 -5.77 11.77 -1.09
C LYS A 224 -4.82 12.88 -0.63
N ARG A 225 -3.74 12.54 0.07
CA ARG A 225 -2.71 13.50 0.50
C ARG A 225 -1.39 13.08 -0.11
N VAL A 226 -0.86 13.95 -0.95
CA VAL A 226 0.41 13.73 -1.64
C VAL A 226 1.32 14.92 -1.43
N ALA A 227 2.57 14.65 -1.07
CA ALA A 227 3.66 15.60 -1.17
C ALA A 227 4.45 15.30 -2.44
N ARG A 228 4.60 16.32 -3.30
CA ARG A 228 5.35 16.25 -4.56
C ARG A 228 6.64 17.04 -4.41
N ARG A 229 7.77 16.47 -4.82
CA ARG A 229 9.06 17.18 -4.77
C ARG A 229 9.02 18.41 -5.68
N TYR A 230 9.49 19.55 -5.17
CA TYR A 230 9.49 20.82 -5.87
C TYR A 230 10.76 21.61 -5.52
N GLY A 231 11.74 21.60 -6.44
CA GLY A 231 13.08 22.13 -6.17
C GLY A 231 13.75 21.40 -5.00
N ASP A 232 14.23 22.16 -4.03
CA ASP A 232 14.87 21.64 -2.81
C ASP A 232 13.86 21.23 -1.72
N GLY A 233 12.57 21.55 -1.89
CA GLY A 233 11.49 21.24 -0.96
C GLY A 233 10.41 20.34 -1.56
N TRP A 234 9.19 20.46 -1.03
CA TRP A 234 8.01 19.78 -1.56
C TRP A 234 6.76 20.64 -1.49
N MET A 235 5.81 20.32 -2.37
CA MET A 235 4.48 20.92 -2.38
C MET A 235 3.46 19.87 -1.97
N TRP A 236 2.67 20.20 -0.96
CA TRP A 236 1.51 19.41 -0.57
C TRP A 236 0.33 19.66 -1.49
N GLU A 237 -0.35 18.57 -1.85
CA GLU A 237 -1.70 18.58 -2.40
C GLU A 237 -2.56 17.69 -1.49
N ARG A 238 -3.40 18.33 -0.68
CA ARG A 238 -4.26 17.64 0.29
C ARG A 238 -5.71 17.76 -0.12
N LYS A 239 -6.42 16.64 -0.15
CA LYS A 239 -7.88 16.61 -0.09
C LYS A 239 -8.32 15.94 1.20
N SER A 240 -9.53 16.27 1.66
CA SER A 240 -10.10 15.70 2.88
C SER A 240 -10.20 14.17 2.78
N GLU A 241 -9.60 13.49 3.75
CA GLU A 241 -9.67 12.05 3.96
C GLU A 241 -10.60 11.70 5.10
N ASP A 242 -11.37 10.64 4.87
CA ASP A 242 -12.25 9.93 5.79
C ASP A 242 -13.41 10.73 6.43
N VAL A 243 -14.60 10.24 6.06
CA VAL A 243 -15.82 10.22 6.89
C VAL A 243 -16.23 8.76 7.13
N GLU A 244 -15.29 7.82 7.00
CA GLU A 244 -15.50 6.42 7.38
C GLU A 244 -15.34 6.31 8.90
N ASP A 245 -16.49 6.45 9.57
CA ASP A 245 -16.85 6.04 10.95
C ASP A 245 -17.94 6.95 11.57
N CYS A 246 -18.86 7.44 10.75
CA CYS A 246 -20.09 8.06 11.23
C CYS A 246 -21.31 7.46 10.51
N VAL A 247 -21.51 6.15 10.67
CA VAL A 247 -22.86 5.60 10.60
C VAL A 247 -23.59 6.16 11.81
N MET A 248 -24.38 7.24 11.64
CA MET A 248 -25.54 7.68 12.45
C MET A 248 -25.93 9.13 12.14
N GLY A 249 -27.09 9.33 11.49
CA GLY A 249 -27.91 10.56 11.60
C GLY A 249 -27.53 11.78 10.75
N ASP A 250 -28.37 12.03 9.73
CA ASP A 250 -28.33 13.14 8.77
C ASP A 250 -28.47 14.53 9.43
N GLY A 251 -27.60 15.48 9.05
CA GLY A 251 -27.67 16.91 9.44
C GLY A 251 -26.49 17.42 10.29
N ALA A 252 -26.29 16.88 11.50
CA ALA A 252 -25.20 17.31 12.38
C ALA A 252 -23.80 16.92 11.82
N ILE A 253 -23.73 15.80 11.10
CA ILE A 253 -22.50 15.34 10.42
C ILE A 253 -22.10 16.29 9.30
N ALA A 254 -23.06 16.82 8.52
CA ALA A 254 -22.75 17.73 7.42
C ALA A 254 -22.10 19.02 7.94
N LYS A 255 -22.60 19.57 9.06
CA LYS A 255 -22.01 20.74 9.71
C LYS A 255 -20.60 20.46 10.23
N LEU A 256 -20.38 19.33 10.90
CA LEU A 256 -19.05 18.93 11.38
C LEU A 256 -18.07 18.66 10.22
N ARG A 257 -18.56 18.12 9.10
CA ARG A 257 -17.78 17.93 7.88
C ARG A 257 -17.34 19.26 7.28
N MET A 258 -18.25 20.21 7.14
CA MET A 258 -17.91 21.56 6.66
C MET A 258 -16.93 22.27 7.63
N GLU A 259 -17.13 22.16 8.94
CA GLU A 259 -16.20 22.72 9.94
C GLU A 259 -14.79 22.11 9.82
N LYS A 260 -14.68 20.80 9.54
CA LYS A 260 -13.41 20.09 9.30
C LYS A 260 -12.79 20.50 7.97
N GLU A 261 -13.56 20.53 6.87
CA GLU A 261 -13.07 20.88 5.53
C GLU A 261 -12.55 22.32 5.49
N ALA A 262 -13.20 23.24 6.21
CA ALA A 262 -12.82 24.65 6.27
C ALA A 262 -11.44 24.90 6.93
N VAL A 263 -10.86 23.92 7.63
CA VAL A 263 -9.53 24.05 8.23
C VAL A 263 -8.43 23.34 7.45
N VAL A 264 -8.77 22.53 6.43
CA VAL A 264 -7.78 21.75 5.68
C VAL A 264 -6.88 22.67 4.86
N VAL A 265 -5.57 22.50 5.03
CA VAL A 265 -4.58 23.22 4.22
C VAL A 265 -4.38 22.47 2.89
N GLU A 266 -5.08 22.89 1.84
CA GLU A 266 -5.08 22.22 0.53
C GLU A 266 -3.70 22.21 -0.14
N ARG A 267 -2.96 23.33 -0.02
CA ARG A 267 -1.62 23.50 -0.61
C ARG A 267 -0.68 24.19 0.35
N GLU A 268 0.51 23.65 0.51
CA GLU A 268 1.54 24.16 1.40
C GLU A 268 2.93 23.77 0.89
N MET A 269 3.88 24.68 0.95
CA MET A 269 5.29 24.40 0.68
C MET A 269 5.98 23.90 1.95
N GLY A 270 6.66 22.77 1.85
CA GLY A 270 7.55 22.23 2.87
C GLY A 270 9.01 22.30 2.44
N TRP A 271 9.89 22.36 3.44
CA TRP A 271 11.35 22.38 3.30
C TRP A 271 11.97 21.33 4.24
#